data_AF-A0A124GPS7-F1
#
_entry.id   AF-A0A124GPS7-F1
#
_cell.length_a   1.000
_cell.length_b   1.000
_cell.length_c   1.000
_cell.angle_alpha   90.00
_cell.angle_beta   90.00
_cell.angle_gamma   90.00
#
_symmetry.space_group_name_H-M   'P 1'
#
loop_
_entity.id
_entity.type
_entity.pdbx_description
1 polymer ?
#
loop_
_entity_poly.entity_id
_entity_poly.type
_entity_poly.pdbx_seq_one_letter_code
_entity_poly.pdbx_strand_id
1 'polypeptide(L)'
;MNGSGRYPSNATLEQIKMDLNVGPDQTESIPKTSPLAVTTPGAAAGWVDTVERFGSRKLSLAQILAPAIEPAEEGFPVSESSSSFWCDHEHLLRSASPNFKELLKVDPSSKDGVRSPSAGEIMKNPTLAQTFRALAADGKKGFYEGRIAEELVKVVQDLGGYLSLDDLKCHAETGSQDVDAIYLQFKGQGVCEKQTPGTDNGTNQGVEIWEHPPNGQGIVALMALGILGELEKMGKIPIFTEAQYNSTE
;
A
#
# COMPACT_ATOMS: atom_id res chain seq x y z
N MET A 1 -11.37 -7.55 -2.32
CA MET A 1 -11.00 -6.73 -3.51
C MET A 1 -9.48 -6.60 -3.54
N ASN A 2 -8.86 -6.67 -4.71
CA ASN A 2 -7.43 -6.42 -4.89
C ASN A 2 -7.22 -5.19 -5.79
N GLY A 3 -6.76 -4.08 -5.19
CA GLY A 3 -6.41 -2.82 -5.88
C GLY A 3 -4.93 -2.71 -6.25
N SER A 4 -4.18 -3.82 -6.29
CA SER A 4 -2.76 -3.81 -6.62
C SER A 4 -2.51 -3.31 -8.05
N GLY A 5 -1.42 -2.57 -8.21
CA GLY A 5 -0.91 -2.14 -9.50
C GLY A 5 -0.46 -3.29 -10.40
N ARG A 6 -0.75 -3.19 -11.70
CA ARG A 6 -0.22 -4.11 -12.71
C ARG A 6 1.13 -3.60 -13.22
N TYR A 7 2.02 -4.53 -13.53
CA TYR A 7 3.29 -4.19 -14.18
C TYR A 7 3.03 -3.69 -15.60
N PRO A 8 3.82 -2.74 -16.14
CA PRO A 8 3.63 -2.22 -17.50
C PRO A 8 3.57 -3.33 -18.55
N SER A 9 2.58 -3.23 -19.44
CA SER A 9 2.23 -4.29 -20.41
C SER A 9 3.25 -4.47 -21.54
N ASN A 10 4.05 -3.45 -21.80
CA ASN A 10 5.13 -3.44 -22.80
C ASN A 10 6.46 -4.03 -22.28
N ALA A 11 6.56 -4.37 -20.99
CA ALA A 11 7.79 -4.87 -20.40
C ALA A 11 7.88 -6.41 -20.48
N THR A 12 9.09 -6.91 -20.75
CA THR A 12 9.41 -8.34 -20.73
C THR A 12 10.52 -8.63 -19.73
N LEU A 13 10.60 -9.88 -19.26
CA LEU A 13 11.64 -10.30 -18.33
C LEU A 13 13.03 -10.12 -18.95
N GLU A 14 13.18 -10.45 -20.24
CA GLU A 14 14.43 -10.35 -20.98
C GLU A 14 14.90 -8.90 -21.06
N GLN A 15 13.99 -7.97 -21.35
CA GLN A 15 14.31 -6.55 -21.44
C GLN A 15 14.72 -5.98 -20.07
N ILE A 16 13.98 -6.32 -19.01
CA ILE A 16 14.31 -5.89 -17.64
C ILE A 16 15.69 -6.41 -17.23
N LYS A 17 16.02 -7.67 -17.54
CA LYS A 17 17.35 -8.23 -17.28
C LYS A 17 18.43 -7.48 -18.05
N MET A 18 18.19 -7.15 -19.32
CA MET A 18 19.12 -6.35 -20.12
C MET A 18 19.35 -4.96 -19.52
N ASP A 19 18.29 -4.26 -19.13
CA ASP A 19 18.39 -2.91 -18.55
C ASP A 19 19.09 -2.91 -17.18
N LEU A 20 18.94 -3.99 -16.41
CA LEU A 20 19.64 -4.20 -15.15
C LEU A 20 21.05 -4.76 -15.31
N ASN A 21 21.48 -5.07 -16.53
CA ASN A 21 22.75 -5.75 -16.82
C ASN A 21 22.91 -7.08 -16.06
N VAL A 22 21.80 -7.83 -15.94
CA VAL A 22 21.72 -9.15 -15.30
C VAL A 22 21.74 -10.22 -16.39
N GLY A 23 22.56 -11.27 -16.21
CA GLY A 23 22.66 -12.36 -17.18
C GLY A 23 21.33 -13.11 -17.38
N PRO A 24 21.12 -13.77 -18.54
CA PRO A 24 19.85 -14.45 -18.85
C PRO A 24 19.49 -15.55 -17.83
N ASP A 25 20.48 -16.25 -17.28
CA ASP A 25 20.29 -17.31 -16.28
C ASP A 25 20.40 -16.83 -14.82
N GLN A 26 20.66 -15.53 -14.61
CA GLN A 26 20.76 -14.96 -13.28
C GLN A 26 19.39 -14.53 -12.76
N THR A 27 19.22 -14.68 -11.44
CA THR A 27 18.04 -14.23 -10.72
C THR A 27 18.47 -13.16 -9.75
N GLU A 28 18.11 -11.91 -10.05
CA GLU A 28 18.32 -10.78 -9.17
C GLU A 28 16.99 -10.03 -8.96
N SER A 29 16.85 -9.39 -7.80
CA SER A 29 15.70 -8.53 -7.53
C SER A 29 15.86 -7.18 -8.22
N ILE A 30 14.79 -6.64 -8.78
CA ILE A 30 14.78 -5.25 -9.24
C ILE A 30 15.08 -4.33 -8.04
N PRO A 31 16.09 -3.45 -8.11
CA PRO A 31 16.37 -2.50 -7.03
C PRO A 31 15.14 -1.63 -6.75
N LYS A 32 14.79 -1.44 -5.47
CA LYS A 32 13.58 -0.67 -5.08
C LYS A 32 13.59 0.79 -5.55
N THR A 33 14.77 1.36 -5.79
CA THR A 33 14.96 2.73 -6.29
C THR A 33 14.99 2.81 -7.81
N SER A 34 14.95 1.67 -8.51
CA SER A 34 14.93 1.65 -9.96
C SER A 34 13.55 2.06 -10.49
N PRO A 35 13.47 2.86 -11.57
CA PRO A 35 12.21 3.12 -12.25
C PRO A 35 11.57 1.85 -12.82
N LEU A 36 12.35 0.77 -13.00
CA LEU A 36 11.84 -0.55 -13.37
C LEU A 36 11.02 -1.21 -12.24
N ALA A 37 11.11 -0.73 -10.99
CA ALA A 37 10.27 -1.22 -9.90
C ALA A 37 8.85 -0.60 -9.93
N VAL A 38 8.61 0.41 -10.77
CA VAL A 38 7.33 1.10 -10.84
C VAL A 38 6.28 0.23 -11.51
N THR A 39 5.16 0.05 -10.80
CA THR A 39 3.92 -0.53 -11.34
C THR A 39 2.89 0.57 -11.54
N THR A 40 1.82 0.27 -12.28
CA THR A 40 0.67 1.17 -12.41
C THR A 40 0.10 1.48 -11.02
N PRO A 41 0.02 2.74 -10.55
CA PRO A 41 -0.48 3.03 -9.21
C PRO A 41 -1.94 2.60 -9.05
N GLY A 42 -2.21 1.61 -8.19
CA GLY A 42 -3.56 1.04 -8.05
C GLY A 42 -4.42 1.60 -6.92
N ALA A 43 -3.81 2.32 -5.97
CA ALA A 43 -4.51 2.82 -4.78
C ALA A 43 -5.67 3.76 -5.11
N ALA A 44 -5.51 4.67 -6.08
CA ALA A 44 -6.54 5.63 -6.46
C ALA A 44 -7.80 4.92 -7.00
N ALA A 45 -7.64 3.96 -7.91
CA ALA A 45 -8.73 3.12 -8.38
C ALA A 45 -9.34 2.30 -7.23
N GLY A 46 -8.51 1.71 -6.36
CA GLY A 46 -8.95 0.96 -5.19
C GLY A 46 -9.85 1.75 -4.25
N TRP A 47 -9.51 3.01 -3.96
CA TRP A 47 -10.34 3.89 -3.13
C TRP A 47 -11.67 4.20 -3.80
N VAL A 48 -11.66 4.55 -5.09
CA VAL A 48 -12.89 4.84 -5.85
C VAL A 48 -13.78 3.60 -5.89
N ASP A 49 -13.23 2.44 -6.26
CA ASP A 49 -13.96 1.17 -6.33
C ASP A 49 -14.55 0.78 -4.97
N THR A 50 -13.81 0.99 -3.89
CA THR A 50 -14.29 0.69 -2.53
C THR A 50 -15.50 1.54 -2.18
N VAL A 51 -15.44 2.84 -2.46
CA VAL A 51 -16.56 3.76 -2.20
C VAL A 51 -17.76 3.43 -3.10
N GLU A 52 -17.54 3.15 -4.37
CA GLU A 52 -18.62 2.83 -5.33
C GLU A 52 -19.33 1.52 -4.98
N ARG A 53 -18.57 0.49 -4.60
CA ARG A 53 -19.11 -0.86 -4.38
C ARG A 53 -19.64 -1.07 -2.96
N PHE A 54 -18.96 -0.52 -1.96
CA PHE A 54 -19.19 -0.83 -0.56
C PHE A 54 -19.53 0.42 0.29
N GLY A 55 -19.40 1.62 -0.29
CA GLY A 55 -19.73 2.84 0.42
C GLY A 55 -21.20 2.91 0.81
N SER A 56 -21.47 3.46 2.00
CA SER A 56 -22.84 3.67 2.51
C SER A 56 -23.68 4.67 1.70
N ARG A 57 -23.06 5.36 0.72
CA ARG A 57 -23.62 6.46 -0.06
C ARG A 57 -24.01 7.70 0.75
N LYS A 58 -23.61 7.79 2.03
CA LYS A 58 -23.86 8.96 2.89
C LYS A 58 -22.85 10.09 2.70
N LEU A 59 -21.67 9.78 2.16
CA LEU A 59 -20.60 10.73 1.87
C LEU A 59 -20.20 10.59 0.41
N SER A 60 -19.98 11.73 -0.25
CA SER A 60 -19.33 11.79 -1.57
C SER A 60 -17.83 11.52 -1.46
N LEU A 61 -17.20 11.13 -2.57
CA LEU A 61 -15.74 10.97 -2.64
C LEU A 61 -14.99 12.25 -2.22
N ALA A 62 -15.51 13.42 -2.61
CA ALA A 62 -14.98 14.70 -2.20
C ALA A 62 -15.01 14.91 -0.67
N GLN A 63 -16.12 14.55 -0.01
CA GLN A 63 -16.21 14.62 1.46
C GLN A 63 -15.28 13.62 2.14
N ILE A 64 -15.07 12.45 1.55
CA ILE A 64 -14.16 11.42 2.07
C ILE A 64 -12.70 11.88 1.95
N LEU A 65 -12.33 12.54 0.86
CA LEU A 65 -10.95 13.01 0.62
C LEU A 65 -10.65 14.38 1.23
N ALA A 66 -11.66 15.17 1.62
CA ALA A 66 -11.48 16.50 2.21
C ALA A 66 -10.49 16.51 3.40
N PRO A 67 -10.57 15.57 4.37
CA PRO A 67 -9.63 15.50 5.49
C PRO A 67 -8.18 15.20 5.10
N ALA A 68 -7.91 14.78 3.87
CA ALA A 68 -6.55 14.62 3.32
C ALA A 68 -6.15 15.83 2.45
N ILE A 69 -7.09 16.42 1.71
CA ILE A 69 -6.87 17.61 0.87
C ILE A 69 -6.50 18.82 1.72
N GLU A 70 -7.28 19.10 2.76
CA GLU A 70 -7.10 20.27 3.62
C GLU A 70 -5.70 20.34 4.26
N PRO A 71 -5.22 19.32 4.99
CA PRO A 71 -3.87 19.36 5.56
C PRO A 71 -2.77 19.33 4.49
N ALA A 72 -2.99 18.71 3.32
CA ALA A 72 -2.02 18.78 2.23
C ALA A 72 -1.86 20.21 1.69
N GLU A 73 -2.91 21.02 1.68
CA GLU A 73 -2.87 22.41 1.20
C GLU A 73 -2.47 23.41 2.29
N GLU A 74 -3.14 23.36 3.44
CA GLU A 74 -2.96 24.32 4.53
C GLU A 74 -1.77 23.98 5.41
N GLY A 75 -1.38 22.70 5.41
CA GLY A 75 -0.21 22.16 6.08
C GLY A 75 -0.55 21.36 7.33
N PHE A 76 0.41 20.53 7.74
CA PHE A 76 0.30 19.69 8.92
C PHE A 76 1.61 19.70 9.72
N PRO A 77 1.55 19.55 11.05
CA PRO A 77 2.75 19.39 11.88
C PRO A 77 3.37 18.01 11.60
N VAL A 78 4.65 18.01 11.25
CA VAL A 78 5.39 16.77 11.00
C VAL A 78 5.59 16.02 12.32
N SER A 79 5.19 14.75 12.36
CA SER A 79 5.41 13.89 13.54
C SER A 79 6.90 13.57 13.73
N GLU A 80 7.28 13.16 14.94
CA GLU A 80 8.67 12.76 15.23
C GLU A 80 9.13 11.60 14.35
N SER A 81 8.30 10.57 14.18
CA SER A 81 8.64 9.43 13.32
C SER A 81 8.76 9.86 11.85
N SER A 82 7.83 10.67 11.35
CA SER A 82 7.89 11.19 9.98
C SER A 82 9.15 12.02 9.75
N SER A 83 9.52 12.89 10.70
CA SER A 83 10.74 13.71 10.61
C SER A 83 12.00 12.84 10.55
N SER A 84 12.09 11.80 11.39
CA SER A 84 13.20 10.84 11.34
C SER A 84 13.28 10.16 9.98
N PHE A 85 12.18 9.61 9.47
CA PHE A 85 12.17 8.93 8.17
C PHE A 85 12.56 9.86 7.02
N TRP A 86 12.10 11.11 7.04
CA TRP A 86 12.48 12.13 6.06
C TRP A 86 13.99 12.38 6.09
N CYS A 87 14.54 12.61 7.27
CA CYS A 87 15.96 12.87 7.48
C CYS A 87 16.83 11.70 6.99
N ASP A 88 16.51 10.49 7.43
CA ASP A 88 17.26 9.27 7.09
C ASP A 88 17.30 9.00 5.58
N HIS A 89 16.23 9.38 4.87
CA HIS A 89 16.04 9.07 3.44
C HIS A 89 16.05 10.30 2.53
N GLU A 90 16.49 11.46 3.02
CA GLU A 90 16.54 12.70 2.23
C GLU A 90 17.35 12.51 0.95
N HIS A 91 18.45 11.75 1.04
CA HIS A 91 19.31 11.43 -0.10
C HIS A 91 18.56 10.69 -1.22
N LEU A 92 17.59 9.83 -0.88
CA LEU A 92 16.75 9.14 -1.86
C LEU A 92 15.78 10.11 -2.53
N LEU A 93 15.19 11.03 -1.77
CA LEU A 93 14.32 12.06 -2.36
C LEU A 93 15.10 12.91 -3.36
N ARG A 94 16.29 13.37 -2.96
CA ARG A 94 17.17 14.19 -3.80
C ARG A 94 17.63 13.47 -5.07
N SER A 95 17.82 12.15 -5.04
CA SER A 95 18.26 11.39 -6.21
C SER A 95 17.11 10.90 -7.09
N ALA A 96 15.89 10.80 -6.56
CA ALA A 96 14.76 10.21 -7.27
C ALA A 96 14.17 11.09 -8.38
N SER A 97 14.23 12.42 -8.25
CA SER A 97 13.58 13.32 -9.21
C SER A 97 14.18 14.73 -9.18
N PRO A 98 14.25 15.45 -10.32
CA PRO A 98 14.58 16.88 -10.31
C PRO A 98 13.60 17.74 -9.49
N ASN A 99 12.38 17.23 -9.24
CA ASN A 99 11.34 17.93 -8.48
C ASN A 99 11.40 17.64 -6.96
N PHE A 100 12.48 17.00 -6.47
CA PHE A 100 12.61 16.58 -5.06
C PHE A 100 12.32 17.67 -4.03
N LYS A 101 12.57 18.94 -4.39
CA LYS A 101 12.37 20.10 -3.51
C LYS A 101 10.93 20.23 -3.04
N GLU A 102 9.94 19.76 -3.82
CA GLU A 102 8.53 19.76 -3.42
C GLU A 102 8.25 18.89 -2.19
N LEU A 103 9.10 17.91 -1.92
CA LEU A 103 8.98 17.00 -0.79
C LEU A 103 9.85 17.42 0.40
N LEU A 104 10.53 18.56 0.34
CA LEU A 104 11.43 19.05 1.40
C LEU A 104 11.00 20.44 1.89
N LYS A 105 11.44 20.78 3.10
CA LYS A 105 11.19 22.08 3.72
C LYS A 105 12.15 23.13 3.14
N VAL A 106 11.62 24.28 2.73
CA VAL A 106 12.43 25.42 2.31
C VAL A 106 13.25 25.96 3.47
N ASP A 107 14.55 26.06 3.25
CA ASP A 107 15.53 26.62 4.17
C ASP A 107 16.69 27.22 3.36
N PRO A 108 16.73 28.55 3.18
CA PRO A 108 17.76 29.22 2.38
C PRO A 108 19.20 29.01 2.88
N SER A 109 19.37 28.62 4.13
CA SER A 109 20.69 28.33 4.72
C SER A 109 21.18 26.90 4.45
N SER A 110 20.27 26.03 3.98
CA SER A 110 20.54 24.62 3.69
C SER A 110 20.95 24.40 2.22
N LYS A 111 21.58 23.23 1.96
CA LYS A 111 21.99 22.82 0.61
C LYS A 111 20.79 22.81 -0.36
N ASP A 112 20.97 23.42 -1.53
CA ASP A 112 19.93 23.60 -2.57
C ASP A 112 18.70 24.43 -2.12
N GLY A 113 18.81 25.12 -0.97
CA GLY A 113 17.75 25.93 -0.38
C GLY A 113 16.65 25.14 0.33
N VAL A 114 16.87 23.84 0.59
CA VAL A 114 15.89 22.93 1.21
C VAL A 114 16.55 21.92 2.14
N ARG A 115 15.79 21.38 3.09
CA ARG A 115 16.17 20.26 3.97
C ARG A 115 14.96 19.43 4.38
N SER A 116 15.19 18.27 4.99
CA SER A 116 14.12 17.52 5.67
C SER A 116 13.45 18.36 6.77
N PRO A 117 12.13 18.25 6.93
CA PRO A 117 11.40 18.94 8.00
C PRO A 117 11.73 18.35 9.37
N SER A 118 11.82 19.21 10.38
CA SER A 118 11.95 18.83 11.78
C SER A 118 10.58 18.51 12.38
N ALA A 119 10.55 17.71 13.45
CA ALA A 119 9.33 17.43 14.19
C ALA A 119 8.64 18.73 14.65
N GLY A 120 7.32 18.80 14.48
CA GLY A 120 6.48 19.96 14.79
C GLY A 120 6.49 21.07 13.73
N GLU A 121 7.41 21.05 12.75
CA GLU A 121 7.35 22.01 11.64
C GLU A 121 6.16 21.74 10.74
N ILE A 122 5.60 22.81 10.17
CA ILE A 122 4.49 22.70 9.23
C ILE A 122 5.03 22.40 7.82
N MET A 123 4.64 21.26 7.27
CA MET A 123 4.83 20.91 5.86
C MET A 123 3.54 21.08 5.08
N LYS A 124 3.68 21.45 3.81
CA LYS A 124 2.57 21.59 2.84
C LYS A 124 2.91 20.78 1.60
N ASN A 125 1.91 20.16 0.98
CA ASN A 125 1.99 19.40 -0.25
C ASN A 125 0.89 19.85 -1.23
N PRO A 126 0.92 21.10 -1.71
CA PRO A 126 -0.15 21.67 -2.53
C PRO A 126 -0.37 20.92 -3.86
N THR A 127 0.68 20.36 -4.46
CA THR A 127 0.58 19.53 -5.67
C THR A 127 -0.16 18.23 -5.39
N LEU A 128 0.07 17.60 -4.23
CA LEU A 128 -0.70 16.44 -3.77
C LEU A 128 -2.18 16.80 -3.49
N ALA A 129 -2.45 17.96 -2.89
CA ALA A 129 -3.81 18.43 -2.67
C ALA A 129 -4.57 18.59 -4.01
N GLN A 130 -3.90 19.12 -5.05
CA GLN A 130 -4.48 19.22 -6.39
C GLN A 130 -4.73 17.84 -7.02
N THR A 131 -3.87 16.85 -6.77
CA THR A 131 -4.09 15.46 -7.19
C THR A 131 -5.32 14.86 -6.54
N PHE A 132 -5.47 15.01 -5.22
CA PHE A 132 -6.66 14.54 -4.51
C PHE A 132 -7.93 15.27 -4.92
N ARG A 133 -7.86 16.56 -5.27
CA ARG A 133 -9.00 17.29 -5.84
C ARG A 133 -9.46 16.74 -7.18
N ALA A 134 -8.52 16.43 -8.08
CA ALA A 134 -8.87 15.83 -9.37
C ALA A 134 -9.54 14.46 -9.16
N LEU A 135 -8.98 13.63 -8.28
CA LEU A 135 -9.57 12.34 -7.90
C LEU A 135 -10.96 12.50 -7.26
N ALA A 136 -11.14 13.49 -6.38
CA ALA A 136 -12.42 13.79 -5.72
C ALA A 136 -13.50 14.26 -6.69
N ALA A 137 -13.14 15.07 -7.69
CA ALA A 137 -14.06 15.65 -8.66
C ALA A 137 -14.44 14.65 -9.75
N ASP A 138 -13.44 13.96 -10.32
CA ASP A 138 -13.59 13.19 -11.55
C ASP A 138 -13.42 11.67 -11.34
N GLY A 139 -13.28 11.22 -10.09
CA GLY A 139 -13.02 9.83 -9.75
C GLY A 139 -11.73 9.33 -10.42
N LYS A 140 -11.75 8.09 -10.92
CA LYS A 140 -10.59 7.49 -11.59
C LYS A 140 -10.05 8.37 -12.73
N LYS A 141 -10.92 9.00 -13.53
CA LYS A 141 -10.47 9.84 -14.66
C LYS A 141 -9.57 10.98 -14.23
N GLY A 142 -9.82 11.57 -13.06
CA GLY A 142 -9.00 12.65 -12.53
C GLY A 142 -7.55 12.26 -12.23
N PHE A 143 -7.27 10.96 -12.04
CA PHE A 143 -5.92 10.46 -11.75
C PHE A 143 -5.29 9.72 -12.93
N TYR A 144 -6.07 8.90 -13.65
CA TYR A 144 -5.58 8.02 -14.71
C TYR A 144 -5.66 8.62 -16.12
N GLU A 145 -6.17 9.84 -16.26
CA GLU A 145 -6.21 10.59 -17.52
C GLU A 145 -5.68 12.04 -17.33
N GLY A 146 -5.40 12.72 -18.43
CA GLY A 146 -4.98 14.11 -18.46
C GLY A 146 -3.65 14.38 -17.72
N ARG A 147 -3.53 15.57 -17.12
CA ARG A 147 -2.25 16.09 -16.59
C ARG A 147 -1.54 15.13 -15.63
N ILE A 148 -2.28 14.40 -14.78
CA ILE A 148 -1.67 13.56 -13.74
C ILE A 148 -1.06 12.31 -14.38
N ALA A 149 -1.81 11.67 -15.29
CA ALA A 149 -1.35 10.53 -16.05
C ALA A 149 -0.15 10.88 -16.94
N GLU A 150 -0.21 12.03 -17.62
CA GLU A 150 0.86 12.52 -18.49
C GLU A 150 2.15 12.78 -17.71
N GLU A 151 2.10 13.47 -16.57
CA GLU A 151 3.28 13.73 -15.74
C GLU A 151 3.87 12.48 -15.10
N LEU A 152 3.02 11.53 -14.64
CA LEU A 152 3.47 10.24 -14.12
C LEU A 152 4.26 9.45 -15.17
N VAL A 153 3.68 9.28 -16.36
CA VAL A 153 4.30 8.56 -17.46
C VAL A 153 5.58 9.25 -17.90
N LYS A 154 5.56 10.58 -18.03
CA LYS A 154 6.73 11.37 -18.40
C LYS A 154 7.89 11.13 -17.44
N VAL A 155 7.69 11.29 -16.14
CA VAL A 155 8.77 11.13 -15.16
C VAL A 155 9.31 9.71 -15.15
N VAL A 156 8.44 8.69 -15.21
CA VAL A 156 8.88 7.29 -15.22
C VAL A 156 9.69 6.98 -16.48
N GLN A 157 9.22 7.43 -17.65
CA GLN A 157 9.92 7.18 -18.93
C GLN A 157 11.22 7.99 -19.05
N ASP A 158 11.26 9.24 -18.58
CA ASP A 158 12.48 10.07 -18.55
C ASP A 158 13.58 9.42 -17.70
N LEU A 159 13.20 8.60 -16.71
CA LEU A 159 14.12 7.81 -15.87
C LEU A 159 14.45 6.42 -16.47
N GLY A 160 13.80 6.01 -17.55
CA GLY A 160 14.01 4.71 -18.21
C GLY A 160 13.06 3.59 -17.75
N GLY A 161 11.93 3.94 -17.12
CA GLY A 161 10.87 2.99 -16.78
C GLY A 161 9.86 2.76 -17.92
N TYR A 162 9.00 1.75 -17.74
CA TYR A 162 8.13 1.24 -18.81
C TYR A 162 6.68 1.75 -18.79
N LEU A 163 6.25 2.39 -17.70
CA LEU A 163 4.86 2.80 -17.52
C LEU A 163 4.38 3.67 -18.69
N SER A 164 3.18 3.37 -19.21
CA SER A 164 2.56 4.09 -20.32
C SER A 164 1.17 4.61 -19.98
N LEU A 165 0.65 5.52 -20.81
CA LEU A 165 -0.74 6.01 -20.69
C LEU A 165 -1.76 4.88 -20.92
N ASP A 166 -1.44 3.92 -21.79
CA ASP A 166 -2.30 2.76 -22.04
C ASP A 166 -2.39 1.85 -20.80
N ASP A 167 -1.31 1.71 -20.03
CA ASP A 167 -1.34 0.97 -18.76
C ASP A 167 -2.24 1.66 -17.73
N LEU A 168 -2.14 2.99 -17.60
CA LEU A 168 -2.99 3.78 -16.71
C LEU A 168 -4.47 3.67 -17.10
N LYS A 169 -4.77 3.82 -18.40
CA LYS A 169 -6.13 3.70 -18.94
C LYS A 169 -6.70 2.31 -18.71
N CYS A 170 -5.94 1.26 -19.07
CA CYS A 170 -6.34 -0.13 -18.85
C CYS A 170 -6.62 -0.40 -17.36
N HIS A 171 -5.80 0.15 -16.46
CA HIS A 171 -6.03 0.01 -15.03
C HIS A 171 -7.30 0.75 -14.55
N ALA A 172 -7.58 1.94 -15.07
CA ALA A 172 -8.81 2.67 -14.74
C ALA A 172 -10.07 1.92 -15.18
N GLU A 173 -10.05 1.37 -16.39
CA GLU A 173 -11.15 0.60 -16.99
C GLU A 173 -11.36 -0.74 -16.27
N THR A 174 -10.28 -1.45 -15.97
CA THR A 174 -10.34 -2.74 -15.28
C THR A 174 -10.69 -2.57 -13.79
N GLY A 175 -10.16 -1.51 -13.17
CA GLY A 175 -10.25 -1.28 -11.73
C GLY A 175 -9.63 -2.41 -10.91
N SER A 176 -10.12 -2.48 -9.68
CA SER A 176 -9.74 -3.46 -8.68
C SER A 176 -10.38 -4.82 -8.95
N GLN A 177 -9.60 -5.89 -8.73
CA GLN A 177 -10.06 -7.24 -8.97
C GLN A 177 -10.96 -7.75 -7.85
N ASP A 178 -11.96 -8.53 -8.24
CA ASP A 178 -12.72 -9.37 -7.33
C ASP A 178 -11.87 -10.54 -6.87
N VAL A 179 -11.88 -10.76 -5.56
CA VAL A 179 -11.13 -11.85 -4.93
C VAL A 179 -11.98 -12.42 -3.80
N ASP A 180 -11.97 -13.73 -3.69
CA ASP A 180 -12.54 -14.44 -2.55
C ASP A 180 -11.52 -14.47 -1.42
N ALA A 181 -11.95 -14.09 -0.22
CA ALA A 181 -11.12 -14.24 0.95
C ALA A 181 -10.86 -15.74 1.22
N ILE A 182 -9.64 -16.05 1.62
CA ILE A 182 -9.27 -17.40 2.08
C ILE A 182 -9.48 -17.46 3.59
N TYR A 183 -9.80 -18.64 4.13
CA TYR A 183 -10.02 -18.77 5.56
C TYR A 183 -9.60 -20.13 6.11
N LEU A 184 -9.44 -20.17 7.44
CA LEU A 184 -9.22 -21.39 8.22
C LEU A 184 -10.05 -21.31 9.51
N GLN A 185 -10.68 -22.43 9.88
CA GLN A 185 -11.24 -22.59 11.22
C GLN A 185 -10.13 -22.92 12.22
N PHE A 186 -9.86 -22.03 13.17
CA PHE A 186 -8.82 -22.20 14.18
C PHE A 186 -9.42 -22.36 15.58
N LYS A 187 -9.03 -23.42 16.30
CA LYS A 187 -9.54 -23.74 17.65
C LYS A 187 -8.57 -23.41 18.79
N GLY A 188 -7.27 -23.39 18.49
CA GLY A 188 -6.16 -23.06 19.38
C GLY A 188 -6.26 -23.61 20.82
N GLN A 189 -5.73 -24.80 21.08
CA GLN A 189 -5.61 -25.39 22.43
C GLN A 189 -6.89 -25.40 23.26
N GLY A 190 -8.03 -25.52 22.59
CA GLY A 190 -9.34 -25.47 23.25
C GLY A 190 -9.65 -24.12 23.91
N VAL A 191 -9.00 -23.02 23.49
CA VAL A 191 -9.36 -21.66 23.93
C VAL A 191 -10.86 -21.40 23.72
N CYS A 192 -11.42 -21.96 22.66
CA CYS A 192 -12.84 -21.87 22.35
C CYS A 192 -13.76 -22.70 23.26
N GLU A 193 -13.24 -23.70 23.99
CA GLU A 193 -14.02 -24.45 25.00
C GLU A 193 -14.26 -23.63 26.28
N LYS A 194 -13.42 -22.61 26.52
CA LYS A 194 -13.56 -21.68 27.66
C LYS A 194 -14.47 -20.49 27.36
N GLN A 195 -14.91 -20.33 26.11
CA GLN A 195 -15.79 -19.25 25.71
C GLN A 195 -17.26 -19.67 25.87
N THR A 196 -18.08 -18.77 26.41
CA THR A 196 -19.54 -18.96 26.45
C THR A 196 -20.10 -19.17 25.04
N PRO A 197 -21.18 -19.95 24.88
CA PRO A 197 -21.86 -20.11 23.59
C PRO A 197 -22.18 -18.73 22.98
N GLY A 198 -22.01 -18.61 21.67
CA GLY A 198 -22.37 -17.40 20.91
C GLY A 198 -23.88 -17.14 20.94
N THR A 199 -24.31 -16.08 20.24
CA THR A 199 -25.72 -15.63 20.19
C THR A 199 -26.71 -16.64 19.61
N ASP A 200 -26.21 -17.72 19.03
CA ASP A 200 -26.99 -18.79 18.39
C ASP A 200 -27.14 -20.06 19.27
N ASN A 201 -26.60 -20.07 20.49
CA ASN A 201 -26.55 -21.24 21.38
C ASN A 201 -25.91 -22.49 20.73
N GLY A 202 -25.09 -22.30 19.68
CA GLY A 202 -24.38 -23.38 19.00
C GLY A 202 -23.16 -23.88 19.79
N THR A 203 -22.70 -25.09 19.48
CA THR A 203 -21.40 -25.58 19.94
C THR A 203 -20.29 -24.71 19.33
N ASN A 204 -19.42 -24.13 20.16
CA ASN A 204 -18.31 -23.30 19.68
C ASN A 204 -17.35 -24.13 18.80
N GLN A 205 -17.24 -23.78 17.52
CA GLN A 205 -16.44 -24.53 16.54
C GLN A 205 -15.03 -23.96 16.37
N GLY A 206 -14.65 -22.90 17.10
CA GLY A 206 -13.42 -22.15 16.88
C GLY A 206 -13.69 -20.75 16.33
N VAL A 207 -12.62 -20.06 15.91
CA VAL A 207 -12.69 -18.78 15.20
C VAL A 207 -12.42 -19.01 13.72
N GLU A 208 -13.26 -18.46 12.85
CA GLU A 208 -12.95 -18.34 11.42
C GLU A 208 -11.97 -17.18 11.21
N ILE A 209 -10.76 -17.51 10.77
CA ILE A 209 -9.74 -16.52 10.46
C ILE A 209 -9.75 -16.30 8.95
N TRP A 210 -10.16 -15.11 8.54
CA TRP A 210 -10.23 -14.69 7.15
C TRP A 210 -8.98 -13.89 6.79
N GLU A 211 -8.37 -14.24 5.66
CA GLU A 211 -7.12 -13.67 5.21
C GLU A 211 -7.16 -13.29 3.73
N HIS A 212 -6.22 -12.43 3.35
CA HIS A 212 -6.10 -11.99 1.95
C HIS A 212 -5.53 -13.13 1.09
N PRO A 213 -6.13 -13.44 -0.07
CA PRO A 213 -5.56 -14.39 -1.02
C PRO A 213 -4.29 -13.81 -1.67
N PRO A 214 -3.56 -14.62 -2.46
CA PRO A 214 -2.54 -14.11 -3.36
C PRO A 214 -3.10 -12.93 -4.20
N ASN A 215 -2.33 -11.87 -4.42
CA ASN A 215 -0.89 -11.69 -4.18
C ASN A 215 -0.48 -11.24 -2.76
N GLY A 216 -1.40 -11.23 -1.78
CA GLY A 216 -1.06 -11.03 -0.37
C GLY A 216 -0.35 -12.23 0.26
N GLN A 217 0.17 -12.05 1.48
CA GLN A 217 0.82 -13.11 2.27
C GLN A 217 -0.13 -13.78 3.28
N GLY A 218 -1.44 -13.54 3.19
CA GLY A 218 -2.42 -14.06 4.16
C GLY A 218 -2.43 -15.59 4.24
N ILE A 219 -2.15 -16.30 3.13
CA ILE A 219 -2.03 -17.76 3.12
C ILE A 219 -0.93 -18.27 4.06
N VAL A 220 0.15 -17.51 4.25
CA VAL A 220 1.24 -17.90 5.16
C VAL A 220 0.76 -17.94 6.60
N ALA A 221 -0.07 -16.97 7.01
CA ALA A 221 -0.70 -16.97 8.33
C ALA A 221 -1.60 -18.19 8.52
N LEU A 222 -2.46 -18.49 7.54
CA LEU A 222 -3.34 -19.65 7.60
C LEU A 222 -2.55 -20.98 7.63
N MET A 223 -1.48 -21.09 6.83
CA MET A 223 -0.60 -22.27 6.86
C MET A 223 0.09 -22.44 8.21
N ALA A 224 0.61 -21.35 8.80
CA ALA A 224 1.24 -21.40 10.11
C ALA A 224 0.26 -21.86 11.20
N LEU A 225 -0.97 -21.34 11.19
CA LEU A 225 -2.04 -21.74 12.10
C LEU A 225 -2.49 -23.19 11.89
N GLY A 226 -2.54 -23.64 10.63
CA GLY A 226 -2.82 -25.04 10.30
C GLY A 226 -1.75 -25.99 10.83
N ILE A 227 -0.46 -25.65 10.63
CA ILE A 227 0.67 -26.41 11.18
C ILE A 227 0.60 -26.44 12.71
N LEU A 228 0.31 -25.30 13.35
CA LEU A 228 0.15 -25.23 14.80
C LEU A 228 -0.96 -26.16 15.29
N GLY A 229 -2.11 -26.17 14.60
CA GLY A 229 -3.22 -27.07 14.91
C GLY A 229 -2.88 -28.55 14.77
N GLU A 230 -2.06 -28.94 13.80
CA GLU A 230 -1.59 -30.33 13.68
C GLU A 230 -0.56 -30.70 14.75
N LEU A 231 0.38 -29.80 15.06
CA LEU A 231 1.34 -30.01 16.13
C LEU A 231 0.66 -30.17 17.50
N GLU A 232 -0.42 -29.41 17.73
CA GLU A 232 -1.27 -29.55 18.91
C GLU A 232 -1.90 -30.94 19.00
N LYS A 233 -2.57 -31.40 17.92
CA LYS A 233 -3.17 -32.74 17.86
C LYS A 233 -2.16 -33.86 18.09
N MET A 234 -0.92 -33.66 17.67
CA MET A 234 0.18 -34.62 17.86
C MET A 234 0.85 -34.53 19.25
N GLY A 235 0.45 -33.58 20.10
CA GLY A 235 1.09 -33.33 21.40
C GLY A 235 2.55 -32.89 21.28
N LYS A 236 2.91 -32.20 20.19
CA LYS A 236 4.29 -31.76 19.88
C LYS A 236 4.60 -30.35 20.34
N ILE A 237 3.59 -29.62 20.82
CA ILE A 237 3.73 -28.29 21.41
C ILE A 237 3.18 -28.29 22.84
N PRO A 238 3.73 -27.46 23.74
CA PRO A 238 3.21 -27.32 25.10
C PRO A 238 1.86 -26.60 25.08
N ILE A 239 1.07 -26.81 26.13
CA ILE A 239 -0.11 -25.98 26.40
C ILE A 239 0.37 -24.61 26.87
N PHE A 240 -0.03 -23.56 26.17
CA PHE A 240 0.31 -22.19 26.49
C PHE A 240 -0.46 -21.75 27.73
N THR A 241 0.24 -21.10 28.67
CA THR A 241 -0.35 -20.53 29.88
C THR A 241 -0.55 -19.03 29.73
N GLU A 242 -1.43 -18.44 30.54
CA GLU A 242 -1.66 -16.98 30.56
C GLU A 242 -0.36 -16.19 30.76
N ALA A 243 0.59 -16.72 31.54
CA ALA A 243 1.89 -16.11 31.77
C ALA A 243 2.82 -16.06 30.53
N GLN A 244 2.46 -16.73 29.44
CA GLN A 244 3.23 -16.77 28.19
C GLN A 244 2.67 -15.83 27.11
N TYR A 245 1.58 -15.11 27.39
CA TYR A 245 1.04 -14.10 26.48
C TYR A 245 1.80 -12.78 26.62
N ASN A 246 2.19 -12.19 25.49
CA ASN A 246 2.87 -10.89 25.44
C ASN A 246 1.88 -9.71 25.27
N SER A 247 0.58 -9.92 25.49
CA SER A 247 -0.40 -8.85 25.51
C SER A 247 -0.37 -8.16 26.87
N THR A 248 -0.26 -6.83 26.89
CA THR A 248 -0.51 -6.05 28.10
C THR A 248 -1.97 -6.25 28.53
N GLU A 249 -2.19 -6.76 29.75
CA GLU A 249 -3.51 -6.76 30.42
C GLU A 249 -4.11 -5.35 30.50
#